data_AF-A0A238FEA7-F1
#
_entry.id   AF-A0A238FEA7-F1
#
_cell.length_a   1.000
_cell.length_b   1.000
_cell.length_c   1.000
_cell.angle_alpha   90.00
_cell.angle_beta   90.00
_cell.angle_gamma   90.00
#
_symmetry.space_group_name_H-M   'P 1'
#
loop_
_entity.id
_entity.type
_entity.pdbx_description
1 polymer ?
#
loop_
_entity_poly.entity_id
_entity_poly.type
_entity_poly.pdbx_seq_one_letter_code
_entity_poly.pdbx_strand_id
1 'polypeptide(L)' 'MALTSSLTRVFSRNSVFVSTIFFGAFAFSMGFDVATQKWWDAHNKGKQWKDIRAQYD' A
#
# COMPACT_ATOMS: atom_id res chain seq x y z
N MET A 1 -10.84 -16.70 -16.98
CA MET A 1 -11.49 -16.92 -15.67
C MET A 1 -10.61 -17.66 -14.64
N ALA A 2 -9.34 -18.00 -14.93
CA ALA A 2 -8.49 -18.74 -14.00
C ALA A 2 -8.12 -17.96 -12.72
N LEU A 3 -7.88 -16.65 -12.84
CA LEU A 3 -7.55 -15.79 -11.69
C LEU A 3 -8.71 -15.72 -10.69
N THR A 4 -9.93 -15.43 -11.16
CA THR A 4 -11.13 -15.37 -10.33
C THR A 4 -11.37 -16.70 -9.62
N SER A 5 -11.25 -17.83 -10.33
CA SER A 5 -11.41 -19.17 -9.72
C SER A 5 -10.37 -19.47 -8.63
N SER A 6 -9.15 -18.94 -8.77
CA SER A 6 -8.08 -19.10 -7.78
C SER A 6 -8.36 -18.28 -6.53
N LEU A 7 -8.84 -17.04 -6.69
CA LEU A 7 -9.26 -16.19 -5.58
C LEU A 7 -10.45 -16.79 -4.85
N THR A 8 -11.48 -17.25 -5.57
CA THR A 8 -12.64 -17.92 -4.97
C THR A 8 -12.24 -19.12 -4.13
N ARG A 9 -11.23 -19.91 -4.55
CA ARG A 9 -10.73 -21.06 -3.78
C ARG A 9 -10.06 -20.66 -2.47
N VAL A 10 -9.36 -19.53 -2.44
CA VAL A 10 -8.74 -19.00 -1.21
C VAL A 10 -9.81 -18.42 -0.27
N PHE A 11 -10.75 -17.64 -0.80
CA PHE A 11 -11.76 -16.96 0.02
C PHE A 11 -12.94 -17.85 0.46
N SER A 12 -13.17 -18.99 -0.19
CA SER A 12 -14.21 -19.95 0.23
C SER A 12 -13.78 -20.88 1.37
N ARG A 13 -12.49 -20.92 1.72
CA ARG A 13 -11.98 -21.75 2.81
C ARG A 13 -11.89 -20.94 4.11
N ASN A 14 -12.83 -21.18 5.03
CA ASN A 14 -12.88 -20.51 6.34
C ASN A 14 -11.56 -20.57 7.10
N SER A 15 -10.83 -21.69 7.03
CA SER A 15 -9.57 -21.90 7.74
C SER A 15 -8.43 -20.98 7.31
N VAL A 16 -8.50 -20.38 6.11
CA VAL A 16 -7.46 -19.46 5.59
C VAL A 16 -8.02 -18.08 5.26
N PHE A 17 -9.33 -17.87 5.39
CA PHE A 17 -9.99 -16.62 5.01
C PHE A 17 -9.43 -15.42 5.79
N VAL A 18 -9.53 -15.45 7.12
CA VAL A 18 -9.11 -14.33 7.99
C VAL A 18 -7.60 -14.07 7.87
N SER A 19 -6.78 -15.13 7.87
CA SER A 19 -5.32 -14.98 7.73
C SER A 19 -4.93 -14.38 6.38
N THR A 20 -5.65 -14.72 5.30
CA THR A 20 -5.41 -14.13 3.97
C THR A 20 -5.74 -12.64 3.97
N ILE A 21 -6.86 -12.24 4.60
CA ILE A 21 -7.25 -10.84 4.73
C ILE A 21 -6.20 -10.05 5.52
N PHE A 22 -5.74 -10.57 6.66
CA PHE A 22 -4.72 -9.90 7.47
C PHE A 22 -3.39 -9.77 6.73
N PHE A 23 -2.92 -10.85 6.09
CA PHE A 23 -1.73 -10.80 5.28
C PHE A 23 -1.84 -9.75 4.17
N GLY A 24 -2.97 -9.75 3.45
CA GLY A 24 -3.27 -8.75 2.42
C GLY A 24 -3.29 -7.33 2.98
N ALA A 25 -3.89 -7.11 4.15
CA ALA A 25 -3.94 -5.80 4.79
C ALA A 25 -2.55 -5.26 5.18
N PHE A 26 -1.68 -6.10 5.76
CA PHE A 26 -0.31 -5.70 6.10
C PHE A 26 0.53 -5.41 4.85
N ALA A 27 0.49 -6.29 3.86
CA ALA A 27 1.20 -6.10 2.60
C ALA A 27 0.72 -4.85 1.86
N PHE A 28 -0.60 -4.64 1.81
CA PHE A 28 -1.21 -3.47 1.19
C PHE A 28 -0.85 -2.18 1.94
N SER A 29 -0.96 -2.15 3.27
CA SER A 29 -0.64 -0.97 4.08
C SER A 29 0.78 -0.48 3.81
N MET A 30 1.77 -1.38 3.82
CA MET A 30 3.16 -1.02 3.56
C MET A 30 3.38 -0.51 2.12
N GLY A 31 2.82 -1.22 1.14
CA GLY A 31 2.95 -0.83 -0.27
C GLY A 31 2.24 0.49 -0.59
N PHE A 32 1.04 0.67 -0.05
CA PHE A 32 0.20 1.85 -0.27
C PHE A 32 0.80 3.10 0.37
N ASP A 33 1.30 3.02 1.61
CA ASP A 33 1.94 4.16 2.27
C ASP A 33 3.16 4.65 1.49
N VAL A 34 4.07 3.74 1.11
CA VAL A 34 5.26 4.10 0.31
C VAL A 34 4.89 4.66 -1.06
N ALA A 35 3.94 4.04 -1.76
CA ALA A 35 3.54 4.47 -3.09
C ALA A 35 2.89 5.86 -3.06
N THR A 36 1.97 6.08 -2.11
CA THR A 36 1.25 7.36 -1.99
C THR A 36 2.15 8.47 -1.48
N GLN A 37 3.04 8.21 -0.50
CA GLN A 37 4.04 9.20 -0.10
C GLN A 37 4.96 9.59 -1.26
N LYS A 38 5.48 8.62 -2.02
CA LYS A 38 6.34 8.94 -3.18
C LYS A 38 5.61 9.76 -4.22
N TRP A 39 4.35 9.42 -4.49
CA TRP A 39 3.53 10.19 -5.42
C TRP A 39 3.29 11.62 -4.91
N TRP A 40 2.93 11.76 -3.63
CA TRP A 40 2.74 13.04 -2.97
C TRP A 40 4.00 13.90 -3.03
N ASP A 41 5.15 13.27 -2.80
CA ASP A 41 6.45 13.94 -2.81
C ASP A 41 6.85 14.45 -4.18
N ALA A 42 6.66 13.61 -5.20
CA ALA A 42 6.90 14.00 -6.57
C ALA A 42 5.96 15.14 -7.00
N HIS A 43 4.70 15.07 -6.60
CA HIS A 43 3.69 16.07 -6.96
C HIS A 43 3.92 17.43 -6.27
N ASN A 44 4.41 17.42 -5.02
CA ASN A 44 4.63 18.63 -4.23
C ASN A 44 6.11 19.04 -4.13
N LYS A 45 6.97 18.51 -5.01
CA LYS A 45 8.40 18.78 -5.01
C LYS A 45 8.70 20.29 -4.98
N GLY A 46 9.56 20.71 -4.05
CA GLY A 46 9.98 22.09 -3.87
C GLY A 46 9.00 22.95 -3.07
N LYS A 47 7.86 22.39 -2.64
CA LYS A 47 6.88 23.08 -1.76
C LYS A 47 6.88 22.52 -0.35
N GLN A 48 7.36 21.29 -0.16
CA GLN A 48 7.30 20.64 1.15
C GLN A 48 8.39 21.19 2.06
N TRP A 49 8.11 21.20 3.37
CA TRP A 49 9.09 21.63 4.36
C TRP A 49 10.43 20.88 4.22
N LYS A 50 10.39 19.57 3.99
CA LYS A 50 11.61 18.76 3.76
C LYS A 50 12.44 19.19 2.56
N ASP A 51 11.86 19.88 1.58
CA ASP A 51 12.56 20.39 0.40
C ASP A 51 13.17 21.78 0.65
N ILE A 52 12.52 22.62 1.47
CA ILE A 52 12.90 24.03 1.68
C ILE A 52 13.63 24.29 3.00
N ARG A 53 13.59 23.36 3.95
CA ARG A 53 14.14 23.55 5.31
C ARG A 53 15.62 23.94 5.32
N ALA A 54 16.40 23.50 4.33
CA ALA A 54 17.82 23.81 4.22
C ALA A 54 18.11 25.31 4.00
N GLN A 55 17.08 26.12 3.73
CA GLN A 55 17.18 27.58 3.64
C GLN A 55 16.95 28.28 4.99
N TYR A 56 16.49 27.54 6.00
CA TYR A 56 16.06 28.05 7.31
C TYR A 56 16.78 27.39 8.49
N ASP A 57 17.56 26.34 8.24
CA ASP A 57 18.51 25.69 9.13
C ASP A 57 19.94 26.16 8.80
#